data_AF-A0A943MT14-F1
#
_entry.id   AF-A0A943MT14-F1
#
_cell.length_a   1.000
_cell.length_b   1.000
_cell.length_c   1.000
_cell.angle_alpha   90.00
_cell.angle_beta   90.00
_cell.angle_gamma   90.00
#
_symmetry.space_group_name_H-M   'P 1'
#
loop_
_entity.id
_entity.type
_entity.pdbx_description
1 polymer ?
#
loop_
_entity_poly.entity_id
_entity_poly.type
_entity_poly.pdbx_seq_one_letter_code
_entity_poly.pdbx_strand_id
1 'polypeptide(L)' 'IKKEIIAELDRRMDLLREHQYDQIEITGNEYSELNQALSKVIGAPLLEELGDIKDFVQSL' A
#
# COMPACT_ATOMS: atom_id res chain seq x y z
N ILE A 1 -9.78 13.42 -16.08
CA ILE A 1 -8.73 12.40 -16.28
C ILE A 1 -7.51 12.62 -15.37
N LYS A 2 -6.58 13.57 -15.60
CA LYS A 2 -5.38 13.73 -14.73
C LYS A 2 -5.71 13.80 -13.22
N LYS A 3 -6.67 14.67 -12.85
CA LYS A 3 -7.11 14.80 -11.45
C LYS A 3 -7.73 13.52 -10.89
N GLU A 4 -8.44 12.74 -11.71
CA GLU A 4 -9.07 11.48 -11.29
C GLU A 4 -8.01 10.39 -11.08
N ILE A 5 -6.98 10.35 -11.93
CA ILE A 5 -5.84 9.44 -11.76
C ILE A 5 -5.10 9.74 -10.46
N ILE A 6 -4.80 11.01 -10.20
CA ILE A 6 -4.12 11.43 -8.96
C ILE A 6 -4.97 11.06 -7.73
N ALA A 7 -6.28 11.31 -7.77
CA ALA A 7 -7.17 10.99 -6.66
C ALA A 7 -7.25 9.48 -6.37
N GLU A 8 -7.25 8.64 -7.40
CA GLU A 8 -7.21 7.17 -7.22
C GLU A 8 -5.86 6.69 -6.70
N LEU A 9 -4.74 7.29 -7.13
CA LEU A 9 -3.41 6.99 -6.58
C LEU A 9 -3.35 7.36 -5.10
N ASP A 10 -3.82 8.55 -4.73
CA ASP A 10 -3.90 8.99 -3.32
C ASP A 10 -4.73 8.02 -2.47
N ARG A 11 -5.92 7.63 -2.96
CA ARG A 11 -6.77 6.64 -2.28
C ARG A 11 -6.04 5.33 -2.03
N ARG A 12 -5.28 4.80 -3.02
CA ARG A 12 -4.55 3.54 -2.87
C ARG A 12 -3.38 3.65 -1.91
N MET A 13 -2.66 4.77 -1.95
CA MET A 13 -1.60 5.05 -1.00
C MET A 13 -2.15 5.11 0.44
N ASP A 14 -3.32 5.72 0.64
CA ASP A 14 -3.98 5.77 1.95
C ASP A 14 -4.39 4.38 2.45
N LEU A 15 -4.97 3.55 1.59
CA LEU A 15 -5.28 2.15 1.94
C LEU A 15 -4.02 1.37 2.36
N LEU A 16 -2.92 1.51 1.61
CA LEU A 16 -1.65 0.86 2.00
C LEU A 16 -1.11 1.39 3.33
N ARG A 17 -1.27 2.69 3.61
CA ARG A 17 -0.90 3.31 4.88
C ARG A 17 -1.79 2.88 6.04
N GLU A 18 -3.04 2.50 5.81
CA GLU A 18 -3.88 1.91 6.84
C GLU A 18 -3.42 0.48 7.14
N HIS A 19 -3.18 -0.31 6.08
CA HIS A 19 -2.77 -1.72 6.19
C HIS A 19 -1.44 -1.95 6.95
N GLN A 20 -0.49 -1.02 6.89
CA GLN A 20 0.75 -1.12 7.69
C GLN A 20 0.48 -1.16 9.20
N TYR A 21 -0.64 -0.61 9.68
CA TYR A 21 -1.00 -0.58 11.10
C TYR A 21 -1.92 -1.72 11.54
N ASP A 22 -2.41 -2.56 10.61
CA ASP A 22 -3.28 -3.70 10.94
C ASP A 22 -2.60 -4.62 11.95
N GLN A 23 -3.28 -5.05 13.01
CA GLN A 23 -2.64 -5.99 13.94
C GLN A 23 -2.43 -7.35 13.26
N ILE A 24 -1.30 -8.01 13.56
CA ILE A 24 -1.14 -9.42 13.16
C ILE A 24 -2.05 -10.24 14.06
N GLU A 25 -3.05 -10.88 13.47
CA GLU A 25 -3.91 -11.84 14.15
C GLU A 25 -3.14 -13.14 14.38
N ILE A 26 -3.06 -13.55 15.65
CA ILE A 26 -2.49 -14.84 16.04
C ILE A 26 -3.56 -15.90 15.76
N THR A 27 -3.36 -16.67 14.70
CA THR A 27 -4.32 -17.68 14.23
C THR A 27 -3.92 -19.10 14.63
N GLY A 28 -2.68 -19.28 15.10
CA GLY A 28 -2.09 -20.60 15.32
C GLY A 28 -1.67 -21.30 14.02
N ASN A 29 -1.82 -20.62 12.88
CA ASN A 29 -1.31 -21.04 11.58
C ASN A 29 -0.13 -20.15 11.18
N GLU A 30 1.08 -20.70 11.29
CA GLU A 30 2.33 -20.00 11.01
C GLU A 30 2.39 -19.42 9.58
N TYR A 31 1.78 -20.07 8.59
CA TYR A 31 1.71 -19.54 7.22
C TYR A 31 0.79 -18.33 7.12
N SER A 32 -0.32 -18.32 7.86
CA SER A 32 -1.22 -17.17 7.89
C SER A 32 -0.56 -15.97 8.56
N GLU A 33 0.13 -16.19 9.68
CA GLU A 33 0.87 -15.15 10.40
C GLU A 33 2.05 -14.62 9.57
N LEU A 34 2.78 -15.50 8.87
CA LEU A 34 3.84 -15.11 7.93
C LEU A 34 3.29 -14.27 6.78
N ASN A 35 2.15 -14.65 6.20
CA ASN A 35 1.52 -13.88 5.11
C ASN A 35 1.11 -12.49 5.58
N GLN A 36 0.57 -12.36 6.79
CA GLN A 36 0.24 -11.06 7.38
C GLN A 36 1.50 -10.19 7.58
N ALA A 37 2.58 -10.77 8.10
CA ALA A 37 3.85 -10.08 8.26
C ALA A 37 4.46 -9.66 6.91
N LEU A 38 4.43 -10.55 5.91
CA LEU A 38 4.97 -10.29 4.58
C LEU A 38 4.18 -9.18 3.86
N SER A 39 2.85 -9.19 3.96
CA SER A 39 1.99 -8.17 3.37
C SER A 39 2.34 -6.76 3.87
N LYS A 40 2.67 -6.62 5.16
CA LYS A 40 3.15 -5.36 5.74
C LYS A 40 4.49 -4.90 5.17
N VAL A 41 5.43 -5.83 4.97
CA VAL A 41 6.76 -5.51 4.42
C VAL A 41 6.66 -5.07 2.96
N ILE A 42 5.80 -5.72 2.16
CA ILE A 42 5.59 -5.39 0.74
C ILE A 42 4.86 -4.04 0.58
N GLY A 43 4.09 -3.60 1.57
CA GLY A 43 3.37 -2.32 1.51
C GLY A 43 4.29 -1.10 1.36
N ALA A 44 5.48 -1.12 1.96
CA ALA A 44 6.44 -0.01 1.88
C ALA A 44 6.96 0.27 0.46
N PRO A 45 7.55 -0.71 -0.27
CA PRO A 45 7.98 -0.47 -1.65
C PRO A 45 6.80 -0.17 -2.59
N LEU A 46 5.62 -0.74 -2.37
CA LEU A 46 4.43 -0.39 -3.17
C LEU A 46 4.00 1.07 -2.97
N LEU A 47 4.15 1.61 -1.77
CA LEU A 47 3.84 3.00 -1.48
C LEU A 47 4.79 3.96 -2.21
N GLU A 48 6.08 3.60 -2.31
CA GLU A 48 7.10 4.35 -3.05
C GLU A 48 6.78 4.37 -4.55
N GLU A 49 6.55 3.21 -5.15
CA GLU A 49 6.21 3.08 -6.58
C GLU A 49 4.93 3.85 -6.96
N LEU A 50 3.89 3.84 -6.11
CA LEU A 50 2.68 4.63 -6.34
C LEU A 50 2.94 6.15 -6.22
N GLY A 51 3.86 6.55 -5.33
CA GLY A 51 4.33 7.92 -5.22
C GLY A 51 5.04 8.38 -6.49
N ASP A 52 5.97 7.58 -7.01
CA ASP A 52 6.70 7.88 -8.24
C ASP A 52 5.77 8.01 -9.46
N ILE A 53 4.77 7.13 -9.56
CA ILE A 53 3.75 7.22 -10.62
C ILE A 53 2.93 8.52 -10.47
N LYS A 54 2.56 8.89 -9.24
CA LYS A 54 1.82 10.13 -8.98
C LYS A 54 2.63 11.35 -9.38
N ASP A 55 3.91 11.39 -9.03
CA ASP A 55 4.82 12.50 -9.35
C ASP A 55 5.04 12.61 -10.86
N PHE A 56 5.22 11.48 -11.55
CA PHE A 56 5.26 11.43 -13.00
C PHE A 56 3.98 12.00 -13.62
N VAL A 57 2.80 11.53 -13.21
CA VAL A 57 1.52 12.03 -13.72
C VAL A 57 1.33 13.52 -13.41
N GLN A 58 1.79 14.01 -12.26
CA GLN A 58 1.77 15.43 -11.91
C GLN A 58 2.64 16.28 -12.82
N SER A 59 3.75 15.73 -13.34
CA SER A 59 4.64 16.43 -14.27
C SER A 59 4.11 16.58 -15.71
N LEU A 60 3.12 15.75 -16.11
CA LEU A 60 2.48 15.76 -17.44
C LEU A 60 1.43 16.87 -17.61
#